data_AF-A0A667WSA0-F1
#
_entry.id   AF-A0A667WSA0-F1
#
_cell.length_a   1.000
_cell.length_b   1.000
_cell.length_c   1.000
_cell.angle_alpha   90.00
_cell.angle_beta   90.00
_cell.angle_gamma   90.00
#
_symmetry.space_group_name_H-M   'P 1'
#
loop_
_entity.id
_entity.type
_entity.pdbx_description
1 polymer ?
#
loop_
_entity_poly.entity_id
_entity_poly.type
_entity_poly.pdbx_seq_one_letter_code
_entity_poly.pdbx_strand_id
1 'polypeptide(L)'
;MSESAVIKLICANQGSIPVAELEANGCFDDVRRIISNREKFVCCRSGGEHKVVAKTELRLCKAKVCQGCNNLHLCRKFLLGSCPFSQGRRQCYFSHELKSDHNVKLLEEHGLEDLDRTELCTLLLQNDNFLLPPICSEYNKGDGLFGECRDGDGCTKLHICEKHLRGDCSCYKAHDFHEPHPSKTLQARGVPAPLINTLKYVYTNKEALRGNRGNRGNQQHPARANAAYANSDDGPNKRPSCNTIAASSKTTEVTGYCFLEFKKINLKK
;
A
#
# COMPACT_ATOMS: atom_id res chain seq x y z
N MET A 1 -1.99 -23.51 -17.87
CA MET A 1 -1.20 -22.68 -16.91
C MET A 1 -1.77 -22.93 -15.52
N SER A 2 -0.96 -23.13 -14.47
CA SER A 2 -1.44 -23.26 -13.09
C SER A 2 -1.73 -21.89 -12.47
N GLU A 3 -2.45 -21.85 -11.33
CA GLU A 3 -2.63 -20.61 -10.56
C GLU A 3 -1.28 -19.98 -10.16
N SER A 4 -0.32 -20.80 -9.71
CA SER A 4 1.03 -20.35 -9.33
C SER A 4 1.76 -19.69 -10.51
N ALA A 5 1.64 -20.26 -11.71
CA ALA A 5 2.23 -19.69 -12.93
C ALA A 5 1.57 -18.35 -13.32
N VAL A 6 0.24 -18.22 -13.18
CA VAL A 6 -0.45 -16.93 -13.38
C VAL A 6 0.00 -15.89 -12.35
N ILE A 7 0.12 -16.27 -11.07
CA ILE A 7 0.60 -15.36 -10.02
C ILE A 7 2.02 -14.89 -10.34
N LYS A 8 2.92 -15.80 -10.74
CA LYS A 8 4.29 -15.46 -11.13
C LYS A 8 4.31 -14.45 -12.27
N LEU A 9 3.53 -14.68 -13.33
CA LEU A 9 3.41 -13.76 -14.46
C LEU A 9 2.85 -12.38 -14.03
N ILE A 10 1.84 -12.35 -13.17
CA ILE A 10 1.30 -11.10 -12.62
C ILE A 10 2.39 -10.34 -11.82
N CYS A 11 3.17 -11.04 -11.00
CA CYS A 11 4.22 -10.43 -10.18
C CYS A 11 5.38 -9.89 -11.02
N ALA A 12 5.72 -10.57 -12.12
CA ALA A 12 6.68 -10.08 -13.11
C ALA A 12 6.19 -8.79 -13.81
N ASN A 13 4.88 -8.61 -13.93
CA ASN A 13 4.22 -7.42 -14.50
C ASN A 13 3.74 -6.45 -13.40
N GLN A 14 4.61 -6.13 -12.44
CA GLN A 14 4.35 -5.13 -11.39
C GLN A 14 3.08 -5.40 -10.53
N GLY A 15 2.67 -6.67 -10.45
CA GLY A 15 1.58 -7.12 -9.57
C GLY A 15 0.18 -7.04 -10.17
N SER A 16 0.06 -6.61 -11.43
CA SER A 16 -1.21 -6.62 -12.18
C SER A 16 -0.97 -6.70 -13.69
N ILE A 17 -1.81 -7.44 -14.42
CA ILE A 17 -1.71 -7.55 -15.88
C ILE A 17 -3.09 -7.35 -16.52
N PRO A 18 -3.20 -6.70 -17.71
CA PRO A 18 -4.42 -6.72 -18.50
C PRO A 18 -4.86 -8.15 -18.81
N VAL A 19 -6.16 -8.43 -18.71
CA VAL A 19 -6.71 -9.77 -18.97
C VAL A 19 -6.45 -10.19 -20.42
N ALA A 20 -6.54 -9.26 -21.37
CA ALA A 20 -6.24 -9.54 -22.78
C ALA A 20 -4.77 -9.94 -22.99
N GLU A 21 -3.83 -9.33 -22.26
CA GLU A 21 -2.41 -9.68 -22.32
C GLU A 21 -2.15 -11.03 -21.64
N LEU A 22 -2.86 -11.34 -20.54
CA LEU A 22 -2.80 -12.65 -19.91
C LEU A 22 -3.36 -13.76 -20.83
N GLU A 23 -4.47 -13.48 -21.53
CA GLU A 23 -5.05 -14.37 -22.54
C GLU A 23 -4.08 -14.54 -23.73
N ALA A 24 -3.37 -13.49 -24.17
CA ALA A 24 -2.38 -13.59 -25.25
C ALA A 24 -1.12 -14.37 -24.84
N ASN A 25 -0.68 -14.23 -23.59
CA ASN A 25 0.45 -14.99 -23.03
C ASN A 25 0.07 -16.45 -22.68
N GLY A 26 -1.23 -16.75 -22.61
CA GLY A 26 -1.75 -18.07 -22.32
C GLY A 26 -2.21 -18.79 -23.58
N CYS A 27 -1.54 -19.86 -23.98
CA CYS A 27 -1.99 -20.71 -25.10
C CYS A 27 -3.26 -21.56 -24.79
N PHE A 28 -4.20 -21.13 -23.94
CA PHE A 28 -5.25 -22.05 -23.44
C PHE A 28 -6.58 -21.38 -23.05
N ASP A 29 -7.69 -22.11 -23.26
CA ASP A 29 -9.09 -21.72 -23.00
C ASP A 29 -9.47 -21.46 -21.52
N ASP A 30 -8.55 -21.68 -20.57
CA ASP A 30 -8.86 -21.73 -19.12
C ASP A 30 -8.44 -20.50 -18.30
N VAL A 31 -7.86 -19.44 -18.91
CA VAL A 31 -7.42 -18.23 -18.17
C VAL A 31 -8.54 -17.64 -17.32
N ARG A 32 -9.74 -17.51 -17.90
CA ARG A 32 -10.91 -16.96 -17.20
C ARG A 32 -11.35 -17.82 -16.02
N ARG A 33 -11.23 -19.15 -16.15
CA ARG A 33 -11.53 -20.08 -15.05
C ARG A 33 -10.51 -19.90 -13.91
N ILE A 34 -9.22 -19.76 -14.24
CA ILE A 34 -8.15 -19.58 -13.24
C ILE A 34 -8.34 -18.27 -12.47
N ILE A 35 -8.50 -17.14 -13.17
CA ILE A 35 -8.64 -15.84 -12.51
C ILE A 35 -10.01 -15.65 -11.81
N SER A 36 -10.93 -16.59 -11.96
CA SER A 36 -12.19 -16.60 -11.20
C SER A 36 -12.00 -16.97 -9.72
N ASN A 37 -10.86 -17.57 -9.35
CA ASN A 37 -10.53 -17.84 -7.96
C ASN A 37 -10.31 -16.53 -7.17
N ARG A 38 -11.34 -16.13 -6.42
CA ARG A 38 -11.36 -14.88 -5.64
C ARG A 38 -10.46 -14.89 -4.40
N GLU A 39 -9.91 -16.04 -4.04
CA GLU A 39 -8.93 -16.13 -2.96
C GLU A 39 -7.57 -15.64 -3.43
N LYS A 40 -7.22 -15.92 -4.69
CA LYS A 40 -5.91 -15.63 -5.30
C LYS A 40 -5.92 -14.45 -6.28
N PHE A 41 -7.08 -14.06 -6.80
CA PHE A 41 -7.17 -13.03 -7.83
C PHE A 41 -8.29 -12.02 -7.57
N VAL A 42 -8.06 -10.78 -8.02
CA VAL A 42 -9.08 -9.73 -8.10
C VAL A 42 -9.06 -9.14 -9.50
N CYS A 43 -10.19 -9.24 -10.21
CA CYS A 43 -10.39 -8.53 -11.47
C CYS A 43 -10.90 -7.12 -11.18
N CYS A 44 -10.29 -6.12 -11.81
CA CYS A 44 -10.66 -4.72 -11.67
C CYS A 44 -10.57 -3.99 -13.02
N ARG A 45 -11.13 -2.79 -13.07
CA ARG A 45 -10.96 -1.89 -14.22
C ARG A 45 -10.12 -0.69 -13.79
N SER A 46 -9.01 -0.45 -14.48
CA SER A 46 -8.10 0.65 -14.18
C SER A 46 -7.55 1.23 -15.47
N GLY A 47 -7.62 2.55 -15.65
CA GLY A 47 -7.19 3.21 -16.89
C GLY A 47 -7.95 2.74 -18.13
N GLY A 48 -9.23 2.36 -17.98
CA GLY A 48 -10.07 1.85 -19.08
C GLY A 48 -9.91 0.35 -19.37
N GLU A 49 -8.85 -0.30 -18.89
CA GLU A 49 -8.52 -1.70 -19.14
C GLU A 49 -9.04 -2.64 -18.05
N HIS A 50 -9.41 -3.86 -18.42
CA HIS A 50 -9.71 -4.95 -17.49
C HIS A 50 -8.39 -5.60 -17.06
N LYS A 51 -8.06 -5.52 -15.77
CA LYS A 51 -6.82 -6.06 -15.20
C LYS A 51 -7.14 -7.12 -14.16
N VAL A 52 -6.19 -8.03 -13.97
CA VAL A 52 -6.18 -8.97 -12.85
C VAL A 52 -5.01 -8.65 -11.92
N VAL A 53 -5.29 -8.65 -10.62
CA VAL A 53 -4.33 -8.38 -9.54
C VAL A 53 -4.19 -9.64 -8.69
N ALA A 54 -2.95 -10.01 -8.37
CA ALA A 54 -2.67 -11.16 -7.51
C ALA A 54 -2.90 -10.83 -6.03
N LYS A 55 -3.58 -11.74 -5.33
CA LYS A 55 -3.97 -11.65 -3.93
C LYS A 55 -3.35 -12.79 -3.13
N THR A 56 -2.91 -12.49 -1.91
CA THR A 56 -2.49 -13.50 -0.94
C THR A 56 -2.82 -13.05 0.48
N GLU A 57 -3.00 -14.01 1.39
CA GLU A 57 -3.14 -13.74 2.82
C GLU A 57 -1.80 -13.77 3.57
N LEU A 58 -0.70 -14.21 2.95
CA LEU A 58 0.63 -14.16 3.56
C LEU A 58 1.08 -12.72 3.88
N ARG A 59 1.66 -12.54 5.06
CA ARG A 59 2.27 -11.28 5.53
C ARG A 59 3.67 -11.56 6.05
N LEU A 60 4.42 -10.49 6.33
CA LEU A 60 5.65 -10.63 7.11
C LEU A 60 5.35 -10.78 8.60
N CYS A 61 6.08 -11.69 9.24
CA CYS A 61 6.11 -11.76 10.69
C CYS A 61 6.80 -10.51 11.24
N LYS A 62 6.21 -9.93 12.30
CA LYS A 62 6.71 -8.71 12.95
C LYS A 62 7.48 -9.00 14.24
N ALA A 63 7.45 -10.25 14.71
CA ALA A 63 8.11 -10.67 15.93
C ALA A 63 9.62 -10.77 15.71
N LYS A 64 10.40 -10.29 16.69
CA LYS A 64 11.85 -10.49 16.72
C LYS A 64 12.22 -11.93 17.08
N VAL A 65 11.47 -12.50 18.02
CA VAL A 65 11.55 -13.91 18.43
C VAL A 65 10.15 -14.48 18.25
N CYS A 66 9.98 -15.41 17.31
CA CYS A 66 8.69 -16.00 16.98
C CYS A 66 8.60 -17.41 17.56
N GLN A 67 7.49 -17.72 18.25
CA GLN A 67 7.21 -19.04 18.83
C GLN A 67 6.36 -19.94 17.91
N GLY A 68 6.15 -19.51 16.66
CA GLY A 68 5.29 -20.18 15.67
C GLY A 68 4.20 -19.23 15.16
N CYS A 69 4.10 -19.07 13.83
CA CYS A 69 3.06 -18.25 13.20
C CYS A 69 2.88 -18.61 11.72
N ASN A 70 1.80 -18.14 11.10
CA ASN A 70 1.54 -18.38 9.66
C ASN A 70 2.01 -17.22 8.77
N ASN A 71 3.09 -16.54 9.17
CA ASN A 71 3.67 -15.42 8.44
C ASN A 71 5.11 -15.73 8.04
N LEU A 72 5.57 -15.08 6.97
CA LEU A 72 6.93 -15.24 6.45
C LEU A 72 7.95 -14.64 7.42
N HIS A 73 8.95 -15.45 7.77
CA HIS A 73 10.10 -15.04 8.56
C HIS A 73 11.17 -14.51 7.62
N LEU A 74 11.10 -13.22 7.32
CA LEU A 74 12.05 -12.55 6.43
C LEU A 74 12.41 -11.17 6.97
N CYS A 75 13.67 -10.80 6.76
CA CYS A 75 14.13 -9.44 6.92
C CYS A 75 13.39 -8.55 5.92
N ARG A 76 12.59 -7.62 6.45
CA ARG A 76 11.89 -6.62 5.64
C ARG A 76 12.84 -5.88 4.68
N LYS A 77 14.01 -5.43 5.15
CA LYS A 77 14.95 -4.71 4.29
C LYS A 77 15.54 -5.61 3.19
N PHE A 78 15.71 -6.90 3.46
CA PHE A 78 16.17 -7.86 2.44
C PHE A 78 15.09 -8.06 1.38
N LEU A 79 13.83 -8.25 1.81
CA LEU A 79 12.69 -8.34 0.90
C LEU A 79 12.64 -7.11 -0.03
N LEU A 80 12.81 -5.90 0.51
CA LEU A 80 12.83 -4.67 -0.26
C LEU A 80 14.12 -4.47 -1.10
N GLY A 81 15.17 -5.27 -0.89
CA GLY A 81 16.44 -5.17 -1.61
C GLY A 81 17.40 -4.09 -1.08
N SER A 82 17.22 -3.66 0.18
CA SER A 82 17.97 -2.56 0.81
C SER A 82 18.66 -2.93 2.12
N CYS A 83 18.78 -4.23 2.44
CA CYS A 83 19.44 -4.65 3.69
C CYS A 83 20.97 -4.47 3.60
N PRO A 84 21.59 -3.67 4.49
CA PRO A 84 23.05 -3.48 4.49
C PRO A 84 23.82 -4.74 4.87
N PHE A 85 23.15 -5.74 5.46
CA PHE A 85 23.75 -7.00 5.89
C PHE A 85 23.71 -8.09 4.82
N SER A 86 23.14 -7.83 3.63
CA SER A 86 23.08 -8.83 2.56
C SER A 86 24.44 -9.13 1.92
N GLN A 87 25.37 -8.17 1.98
CA GLN A 87 26.71 -8.27 1.38
C GLN A 87 27.82 -8.02 2.42
N GLY A 88 27.45 -7.90 3.69
CA GLY A 88 28.36 -7.52 4.78
C GLY A 88 28.91 -8.71 5.54
N ARG A 89 29.97 -8.48 6.32
CA ARG A 89 30.57 -9.48 7.23
C ARG A 89 29.72 -9.75 8.49
N ARG A 90 28.73 -8.92 8.78
CA ARG A 90 27.87 -9.01 9.97
C ARG A 90 26.55 -9.68 9.61
N GLN A 91 26.08 -10.58 10.48
CA GLN A 91 24.83 -11.30 10.30
C GLN A 91 23.62 -10.37 10.55
N CYS A 92 22.60 -10.46 9.69
CA CYS A 92 21.32 -9.82 9.95
C CYS A 92 20.59 -10.56 11.08
N TYR A 93 19.94 -9.81 11.97
CA TYR A 93 19.10 -10.40 13.02
C TYR A 93 17.86 -11.11 12.47
N PHE A 94 17.40 -10.72 11.27
CA PHE A 94 16.25 -11.32 10.60
C PHE A 94 16.73 -12.19 9.43
N SER A 95 16.02 -13.29 9.17
CA SER A 95 16.39 -14.24 8.10
C SER A 95 16.39 -13.59 6.71
N HIS A 96 17.40 -13.90 5.90
CA HIS A 96 17.44 -13.58 4.48
C HIS A 96 17.09 -14.80 3.61
N GLU A 97 16.75 -15.93 4.22
CA GLU A 97 16.47 -17.16 3.52
C GLU A 97 14.99 -17.22 3.12
N LEU A 98 14.74 -16.99 1.83
CA LEU A 98 13.40 -17.01 1.25
C LEU A 98 12.71 -18.35 1.51
N LYS A 99 13.43 -19.46 1.28
CA LYS A 99 12.96 -20.84 1.35
C LYS A 99 13.49 -21.59 2.59
N SER A 100 13.47 -20.94 3.76
CA SER A 100 13.74 -21.64 5.03
C SER A 100 12.70 -22.72 5.29
N ASP A 101 13.00 -23.70 6.15
CA ASP A 101 12.08 -24.78 6.54
C ASP A 101 10.68 -24.30 6.98
N HIS A 102 10.62 -23.12 7.59
CA HIS A 102 9.38 -22.46 7.97
C HIS A 102 8.65 -21.85 6.76
N ASN A 103 9.37 -21.08 5.95
CA ASN A 103 8.78 -20.34 4.84
C ASN A 103 8.35 -21.26 3.69
N VAL A 104 9.07 -22.35 3.42
CA VAL A 104 8.76 -23.24 2.29
C VAL A 104 7.36 -23.83 2.40
N LYS A 105 6.95 -24.26 3.59
CA LYS A 105 5.60 -24.79 3.87
C LYS A 105 4.53 -23.75 3.58
N LEU A 106 4.73 -22.52 4.06
CA LEU A 106 3.79 -21.43 3.84
C LEU A 106 3.71 -21.00 2.37
N LEU A 107 4.84 -21.01 1.65
CA LEU A 107 4.89 -20.69 0.23
C LEU A 107 4.15 -21.75 -0.58
N GLU A 108 4.40 -23.03 -0.34
CA GLU A 108 3.72 -24.16 -1.00
C GLU A 108 2.21 -24.16 -0.73
N GLU A 109 1.80 -23.97 0.53
CA GLU A 109 0.38 -23.87 0.92
C GLU A 109 -0.38 -22.77 0.15
N HIS A 110 0.32 -21.70 -0.25
CA HIS A 110 -0.27 -20.57 -0.97
C HIS A 110 0.01 -20.61 -2.49
N GLY A 111 0.75 -21.60 -3.00
CA GLY A 111 1.15 -21.71 -4.41
C GLY A 111 2.14 -20.62 -4.84
N LEU A 112 3.10 -20.28 -3.98
CA LEU A 112 4.08 -19.20 -4.15
C LEU A 112 5.55 -19.68 -4.12
N GLU A 113 5.76 -21.00 -4.12
CA GLU A 113 7.06 -21.68 -4.03
C GLU A 113 8.03 -21.32 -5.17
N ASP A 114 7.51 -20.96 -6.33
CA ASP A 114 8.28 -20.59 -7.52
C ASP A 114 8.60 -19.10 -7.61
N LEU A 115 8.10 -18.28 -6.68
CA LEU A 115 8.40 -16.85 -6.68
C LEU A 115 9.82 -16.58 -6.21
N ASP A 116 10.53 -15.73 -6.95
CA ASP A 116 11.78 -15.17 -6.48
C ASP A 116 11.54 -14.03 -5.46
N ARG A 117 12.63 -13.50 -4.90
CA ARG A 117 12.57 -12.41 -3.92
C ARG A 117 11.87 -11.16 -4.47
N THR A 118 12.11 -10.80 -5.73
CA THR A 118 11.55 -9.59 -6.36
C THR A 118 10.06 -9.78 -6.64
N GLU A 119 9.66 -10.93 -7.18
CA GLU A 119 8.27 -11.29 -7.41
C GLU A 119 7.48 -11.34 -6.09
N LEU A 120 8.03 -11.98 -5.06
CA LEU A 120 7.41 -12.02 -3.73
C LEU A 120 7.34 -10.61 -3.10
N CYS A 121 8.36 -9.78 -3.30
CA CYS A 121 8.33 -8.38 -2.86
C CYS A 121 7.16 -7.62 -3.51
N THR A 122 6.99 -7.73 -4.83
CA THR A 122 5.85 -7.11 -5.54
C THR A 122 4.51 -7.57 -4.97
N LEU A 123 4.34 -8.89 -4.81
CA LEU A 123 3.11 -9.47 -4.27
C LEU A 123 2.81 -8.98 -2.85
N LEU A 124 3.81 -8.98 -1.97
CA LEU A 124 3.64 -8.57 -0.58
C LEU A 124 3.44 -7.06 -0.47
N LEU A 125 4.10 -6.24 -1.29
CA LEU A 125 3.94 -4.78 -1.24
C LEU A 125 2.48 -4.36 -1.47
N GLN A 126 1.75 -5.04 -2.35
CA GLN A 126 0.32 -4.76 -2.59
C GLN A 126 -0.64 -5.47 -1.60
N ASN A 127 -0.22 -6.54 -0.93
CA ASN A 127 -1.08 -7.32 -0.02
C ASN A 127 -0.86 -7.04 1.48
N ASP A 128 0.34 -6.63 1.89
CA ASP A 128 0.73 -6.36 3.28
C ASP A 128 0.81 -4.85 3.57
N ASN A 129 -0.16 -4.34 4.34
CA ASN A 129 -0.23 -2.93 4.73
C ASN A 129 0.87 -2.50 5.70
N PHE A 130 1.63 -3.44 6.28
CA PHE A 130 2.78 -3.08 7.10
C PHE A 130 3.94 -2.54 6.26
N LEU A 131 4.07 -2.98 5.01
CA LEU A 131 5.26 -2.73 4.19
C LEU A 131 5.37 -1.30 3.68
N LEU A 132 4.26 -0.61 3.47
CA LEU A 132 4.24 0.73 2.91
C LEU A 132 3.39 1.68 3.77
N PRO A 133 3.75 2.96 3.86
CA PRO A 133 2.92 3.96 4.54
C PRO A 133 1.54 4.06 3.86
N PRO A 134 0.43 4.24 4.60
CA PRO A 134 -0.87 4.46 3.97
C PRO A 134 -0.92 5.85 3.31
N ILE A 135 -1.83 6.05 2.37
CA ILE A 135 -2.13 7.38 1.82
C ILE A 135 -2.86 8.21 2.89
N CYS A 136 -2.52 9.50 2.97
CA CYS A 136 -3.16 10.43 3.87
C CYS A 136 -4.53 10.83 3.33
N SER A 137 -5.60 10.42 4.02
CA SER A 137 -6.97 10.79 3.68
C SER A 137 -7.21 12.29 3.82
N GLU A 138 -6.66 12.92 4.86
CA GLU A 138 -6.88 14.35 5.13
C GLU A 138 -6.18 15.23 4.09
N TYR A 139 -5.03 14.79 3.57
CA TYR A 139 -4.38 15.45 2.43
C TYR A 139 -5.26 15.46 1.17
N ASN A 140 -6.02 14.38 0.97
CA ASN A 140 -6.92 14.21 -0.17
C ASN A 140 -8.28 14.91 0.02
N LYS A 141 -8.51 15.54 1.18
CA LYS A 141 -9.68 16.39 1.45
C LYS A 141 -9.29 17.87 1.43
N GLY A 142 -10.23 18.71 1.06
CA GLY A 142 -10.06 20.15 1.06
C GLY A 142 -9.03 20.67 0.05
N ASP A 143 -8.88 21.99 0.08
CA ASP A 143 -8.02 22.75 -0.82
C ASP A 143 -6.69 23.18 -0.18
N GLY A 144 -5.74 23.60 -1.01
CA GLY A 144 -4.43 24.10 -0.57
C GLY A 144 -3.35 23.02 -0.47
N LEU A 145 -2.13 23.46 -0.15
CA LEU A 145 -0.90 22.67 -0.27
C LEU A 145 -0.96 21.31 0.46
N PHE A 146 -1.60 21.27 1.62
CA PHE A 146 -1.70 20.06 2.46
C PHE A 146 -3.14 19.53 2.60
N GLY A 147 -4.11 20.11 1.88
CA GLY A 147 -5.52 19.85 2.13
C GLY A 147 -5.89 20.10 3.59
N GLU A 148 -6.58 19.14 4.22
CA GLU A 148 -6.94 19.19 5.65
C GLU A 148 -5.88 18.55 6.57
N CYS A 149 -4.74 18.11 6.03
CA CYS A 149 -3.68 17.51 6.84
C CYS A 149 -2.99 18.53 7.75
N ARG A 150 -3.13 18.37 9.06
CA ARG A 150 -2.53 19.25 10.08
C ARG A 150 -1.05 19.01 10.31
N ASP A 151 -0.54 17.84 9.92
CA ASP A 151 0.86 17.46 10.12
C ASP A 151 1.78 18.02 9.04
N GLY A 152 1.24 18.49 7.91
CA GLY A 152 2.00 19.05 6.79
C GLY A 152 3.17 18.16 6.36
N ASP A 153 4.36 18.75 6.24
CA ASP A 153 5.60 18.03 5.89
C ASP A 153 6.08 17.00 6.94
N GLY A 154 5.48 17.03 8.13
CA GLY A 154 5.70 16.06 9.21
C GLY A 154 4.79 14.83 9.13
N CYS A 155 3.82 14.78 8.22
CA CYS A 155 2.89 13.65 8.14
C CYS A 155 3.63 12.35 7.82
N THR A 156 3.30 11.27 8.55
CA THR A 156 3.90 9.93 8.35
C THR A 156 3.14 9.07 7.33
N LYS A 157 2.03 9.58 6.81
CA LYS A 157 1.22 9.01 5.72
C LYS A 157 1.59 9.71 4.42
N LEU A 158 1.43 9.07 3.27
CA LEU A 158 1.79 9.68 1.98
C LEU A 158 0.83 10.77 1.54
N HIS A 159 1.39 11.91 1.16
CA HIS A 159 0.65 12.95 0.43
C HIS A 159 0.76 12.67 -1.06
N ILE A 160 -0.12 11.80 -1.56
CA ILE A 160 -0.29 11.50 -2.98
C ILE A 160 -1.78 11.60 -3.31
N CYS A 161 -2.09 12.16 -4.47
CA CYS A 161 -3.46 12.30 -4.96
C CYS A 161 -4.10 10.93 -5.24
N GLU A 162 -5.16 10.57 -4.52
CA GLU A 162 -5.90 9.33 -4.75
C GLU A 162 -6.59 9.32 -6.12
N LYS A 163 -7.02 10.48 -6.63
CA LYS A 163 -7.62 10.57 -7.97
C LYS A 163 -6.61 10.19 -9.06
N HIS A 164 -5.36 10.64 -8.93
CA HIS A 164 -4.27 10.28 -9.84
C HIS A 164 -3.99 8.77 -9.88
N LEU A 165 -4.17 8.08 -8.76
CA LEU A 165 -3.98 6.62 -8.71
C LEU A 165 -5.12 5.86 -9.39
N ARG A 166 -6.30 6.47 -9.55
CA ARG A 166 -7.47 5.88 -10.20
C ARG A 166 -7.52 6.18 -11.71
N GLY A 167 -6.77 7.16 -12.19
CA GLY A 167 -6.73 7.54 -13.59
C GLY A 167 -6.12 8.92 -13.80
N ASP A 168 -6.43 9.51 -14.94
CA ASP A 168 -5.88 10.81 -15.31
C ASP A 168 -6.40 11.92 -14.38
N CYS A 169 -5.46 12.71 -13.85
CA CYS A 169 -5.75 13.81 -12.96
C CYS A 169 -4.75 14.94 -13.22
N SER A 170 -5.26 16.17 -13.27
CA SER A 170 -4.50 17.41 -13.49
C SER A 170 -4.60 18.38 -12.31
N CYS A 171 -4.96 17.89 -11.11
CA CYS A 171 -5.06 18.73 -9.93
C CYS A 171 -3.68 19.16 -9.39
N TYR A 172 -3.67 20.08 -8.43
CA TYR A 172 -2.44 20.61 -7.81
C TYR A 172 -1.81 19.67 -6.76
N LYS A 173 -2.48 18.55 -6.40
CA LYS A 173 -1.95 17.59 -5.44
C LYS A 173 -0.83 16.76 -6.08
N ALA A 174 0.03 16.18 -5.25
CA ALA A 174 1.20 15.44 -5.66
C ALA A 174 0.83 14.21 -6.50
N HIS A 175 1.47 14.09 -7.66
CA HIS A 175 1.28 12.99 -8.62
C HIS A 175 2.56 12.16 -8.78
N ASP A 176 3.68 12.64 -8.25
CA ASP A 176 4.96 11.94 -8.32
C ASP A 176 5.42 11.53 -6.92
N PHE A 177 5.81 10.25 -6.78
CA PHE A 177 6.34 9.69 -5.54
C PHE A 177 7.77 10.18 -5.24
N HIS A 178 8.43 10.84 -6.20
CA HIS A 178 9.72 11.50 -6.00
C HIS A 178 9.61 12.93 -5.46
N GLU A 179 8.40 13.46 -5.30
CA GLU A 179 8.20 14.76 -4.64
C GLU A 179 8.75 14.76 -3.20
N PRO A 180 9.13 15.94 -2.64
CA PRO A 180 9.87 16.02 -1.38
C PRO A 180 9.20 15.26 -0.22
N HIS A 181 7.89 15.43 -0.03
CA HIS A 181 7.17 14.77 1.07
C HIS A 181 6.97 13.26 0.86
N PRO A 182 6.44 12.78 -0.29
CA PRO A 182 6.32 11.35 -0.56
C PRO A 182 7.65 10.61 -0.46
N SER A 183 8.70 11.13 -1.10
CA SER A 183 10.02 10.49 -1.13
C SER A 183 10.63 10.38 0.27
N LYS A 184 10.58 11.46 1.06
CA LYS A 184 11.04 11.45 2.46
C LYS A 184 10.27 10.43 3.30
N THR A 185 8.95 10.36 3.15
CA THR A 185 8.09 9.43 3.91
C THR A 185 8.38 7.97 3.56
N LEU A 186 8.63 7.68 2.27
CA LEU A 186 9.02 6.35 1.79
C LEU A 186 10.40 5.92 2.29
N GLN A 187 11.38 6.82 2.21
CA GLN A 187 12.74 6.57 2.69
C GLN A 187 12.77 6.35 4.20
N ALA A 188 12.00 7.12 4.97
CA ALA A 188 11.84 6.92 6.42
C ALA A 188 11.26 5.52 6.75
N ARG A 189 10.51 4.92 5.83
CA ARG A 189 9.99 3.54 5.92
C ARG A 189 10.92 2.48 5.33
N GLY A 190 12.12 2.88 4.91
CA GLY A 190 13.17 2.01 4.36
C GLY A 190 12.89 1.54 2.93
N VAL A 191 12.00 2.21 2.20
CA VAL A 191 11.71 1.91 0.79
C VAL A 191 12.86 2.46 -0.06
N PRO A 192 13.59 1.63 -0.81
CA PRO A 192 14.69 2.07 -1.66
C PRO A 192 14.18 2.75 -2.94
N ALA A 193 15.01 3.65 -3.49
CA ALA A 193 14.68 4.45 -4.67
C ALA A 193 14.21 3.63 -5.90
N PRO A 194 14.80 2.48 -6.25
CA PRO A 194 14.33 1.67 -7.38
C PRO A 194 12.88 1.18 -7.23
N LEU A 195 12.40 0.98 -5.99
CA LEU A 195 11.01 0.58 -5.74
C LEU A 195 10.04 1.75 -5.84
N ILE A 196 10.49 3.01 -5.77
CA ILE A 196 9.60 4.18 -5.88
C ILE A 196 8.89 4.19 -7.24
N ASN A 197 9.59 3.78 -8.30
CA ASN A 197 9.05 3.72 -9.67
C ASN A 197 7.91 2.70 -9.83
N THR A 198 7.77 1.73 -8.93
CA THR A 198 6.69 0.73 -8.98
C THR A 198 5.48 1.13 -8.13
N LEU A 199 5.59 2.17 -7.30
CA LEU A 199 4.58 2.47 -6.28
C LEU A 199 3.23 2.89 -6.85
N LYS A 200 3.19 3.53 -8.02
CA LYS A 200 1.92 3.84 -8.69
C LYS A 200 1.11 2.55 -8.91
N TYR A 201 1.73 1.52 -9.49
CA TYR A 201 1.11 0.21 -9.68
C TYR A 201 0.72 -0.42 -8.35
N VAL A 202 1.63 -0.43 -7.37
CA VAL A 202 1.37 -1.04 -6.05
C VAL A 202 0.17 -0.40 -5.34
N TYR A 203 0.07 0.92 -5.30
CA TYR A 203 -1.05 1.59 -4.63
C TYR A 203 -2.37 1.48 -5.41
N THR A 204 -2.34 1.51 -6.74
CA THR A 204 -3.53 1.22 -7.56
C THR A 204 -4.03 -0.21 -7.30
N ASN A 205 -3.11 -1.19 -7.24
CA ASN A 205 -3.42 -2.58 -6.94
C ASN A 205 -3.98 -2.75 -5.52
N LYS A 206 -3.44 -2.05 -4.53
CA LYS A 206 -3.98 -2.02 -3.16
C LYS A 206 -5.44 -1.58 -3.13
N GLU A 207 -5.79 -0.53 -3.85
CA GLU A 207 -7.17 -0.04 -3.90
C GLU A 207 -8.12 -1.08 -4.52
N ALA A 208 -7.71 -1.73 -5.61
CA ALA A 208 -8.47 -2.84 -6.21
C ALA A 208 -8.69 -3.99 -5.22
N LEU A 209 -7.65 -4.37 -4.47
CA LEU A 209 -7.71 -5.42 -3.44
C LEU A 209 -8.60 -5.04 -2.25
N ARG A 210 -8.75 -3.75 -1.93
CA ARG A 210 -9.64 -3.24 -0.86
C ARG A 210 -11.11 -3.23 -1.30
N GLY A 211 -11.41 -2.73 -2.50
CA GLY A 211 -12.77 -2.61 -3.02
C GLY A 211 -13.53 -3.95 -3.08
N ASN A 212 -12.81 -5.05 -3.38
CA ASN A 212 -13.42 -6.38 -3.46
C ASN A 212 -13.72 -7.02 -2.08
N ARG A 213 -13.24 -6.44 -0.97
CA ARG A 213 -13.60 -6.91 0.39
C ARG A 213 -15.02 -6.50 0.78
N GLY A 214 -15.57 -5.44 0.19
CA GLY A 214 -16.92 -4.93 0.46
C GLY A 214 -18.05 -5.69 -0.22
N ASN A 215 -17.76 -6.51 -1.23
CA ASN A 215 -18.79 -7.22 -1.99
C ASN A 215 -19.24 -8.56 -1.35
N ARG A 216 -18.78 -8.83 -0.11
CA ARG A 216 -19.21 -9.97 0.73
C ARG A 216 -20.40 -9.62 1.66
N GLY A 217 -20.90 -8.38 1.65
CA GLY A 217 -21.88 -7.87 2.62
C GLY A 217 -23.28 -7.53 2.09
N ASN A 218 -23.57 -7.73 0.80
CA ASN A 218 -24.89 -7.41 0.24
C ASN A 218 -25.76 -8.67 0.03
N GLN A 219 -25.71 -9.60 0.99
CA GLN A 219 -26.79 -10.55 1.19
C GLN A 219 -27.80 -9.92 2.15
N GLN A 220 -28.98 -9.70 1.60
CA GLN A 220 -30.19 -9.20 2.22
C GLN A 220 -30.35 -9.68 3.67
N HIS A 221 -30.32 -8.75 4.62
CA HIS A 221 -30.97 -8.97 5.91
C HIS A 221 -32.48 -8.83 5.67
N PRO A 222 -33.29 -9.90 5.85
CA PRO A 222 -34.72 -9.72 5.91
C PRO A 222 -35.06 -8.97 7.20
N ALA A 223 -35.90 -7.96 7.06
CA ALA A 223 -36.51 -7.24 8.16
C ALA A 223 -37.17 -8.22 9.16
N ARG A 224 -36.87 -8.08 10.45
CA ARG A 224 -37.81 -8.47 11.51
C ARG A 224 -37.83 -7.45 12.63
N ALA A 225 -39.06 -7.11 12.98
CA ALA A 225 -39.49 -6.13 13.95
C ALA A 225 -39.26 -6.57 15.40
N ASN A 226 -39.09 -5.55 16.25
CA ASN A 226 -39.43 -5.42 17.67
C ASN A 226 -39.62 -6.68 18.53
N ALA A 227 -38.83 -6.75 19.61
CA ALA A 227 -39.33 -7.11 20.93
C ALA A 227 -38.54 -6.33 21.99
N ALA A 228 -39.26 -5.46 22.70
CA ALA A 228 -38.82 -4.77 23.90
C ALA A 228 -38.66 -5.77 25.04
N TYR A 229 -37.61 -5.63 25.86
CA TYR A 229 -37.65 -5.94 27.29
C TYR A 229 -36.65 -5.04 28.02
N ALA A 230 -37.17 -4.37 29.05
CA ALA A 230 -36.51 -3.44 29.93
C ALA A 230 -35.83 -4.14 31.12
N ASN A 231 -34.86 -3.42 31.71
CA ASN A 231 -34.38 -3.35 33.10
C ASN A 231 -32.84 -3.15 33.06
N SER A 232 -32.33 -1.93 33.25
CA SER A 232 -32.12 -1.22 34.53
C SER A 232 -31.05 -1.89 35.39
N ASP A 233 -29.84 -1.32 35.46
CA ASP A 233 -29.40 -0.58 36.66
C ASP A 233 -27.97 0.00 36.55
N ASP A 234 -27.92 1.28 36.93
CA ASP A 234 -26.91 1.98 37.73
C ASP A 234 -25.42 2.02 37.36
N GLY A 235 -25.03 3.15 36.77
CA GLY A 235 -24.37 4.20 37.57
C GLY A 235 -22.83 4.33 37.47
N PRO A 236 -22.28 5.56 37.61
CA PRO A 236 -21.18 6.02 36.78
C PRO A 236 -19.87 6.25 37.55
N ASN A 237 -18.72 6.26 36.86
CA ASN A 237 -17.57 6.97 37.40
C ASN A 237 -16.76 7.78 36.37
N LYS A 238 -16.28 8.91 36.91
CA LYS A 238 -15.96 10.17 36.28
C LYS A 238 -14.58 10.18 35.61
N ARG A 239 -14.51 10.98 34.54
CA ARG A 239 -13.27 11.57 34.00
C ARG A 239 -12.67 12.55 34.99
N PRO A 240 -11.35 12.78 34.94
CA PRO A 240 -10.79 14.10 35.21
C PRO A 240 -10.42 14.82 33.91
N SER A 241 -10.95 16.03 33.80
CA SER A 241 -10.51 17.12 32.93
C SER A 241 -9.09 17.56 33.29
N CYS A 242 -8.25 17.86 32.28
CA CYS A 242 -7.07 18.69 32.48
C CYS A 242 -7.23 19.99 31.68
N ASN A 243 -6.98 21.08 32.39
CA ASN A 243 -7.27 22.45 32.04
C ASN A 243 -6.41 23.01 30.91
N THR A 244 -7.08 23.87 30.15
CA THR A 244 -6.56 24.93 29.29
C THR A 244 -5.54 25.81 30.01
N ILE A 245 -4.39 26.06 29.37
CA ILE A 245 -3.57 27.25 29.62
C ILE A 245 -3.56 28.07 28.34
N ALA A 246 -4.18 29.25 28.42
CA ALA A 246 -4.01 30.32 27.45
C ALA A 246 -2.65 30.99 27.69
N ALA A 247 -1.88 31.21 26.62
CA ALA A 247 -0.76 32.13 26.64
C ALA A 247 -0.77 32.98 25.37
N SER A 248 -0.62 34.27 25.64
CA SER A 248 -0.86 35.44 24.81
C SER A 248 0.02 35.56 23.56
N SER A 249 -0.59 36.21 22.58
CA SER A 249 -0.05 36.84 21.38
C SER A 249 1.26 37.60 21.61
N LYS A 250 2.23 37.41 20.73
CA LYS A 250 3.15 38.49 20.31
C LYS A 250 3.28 38.47 18.79
N THR A 251 2.69 39.51 18.23
CA THR A 251 2.87 40.04 16.88
C THR A 251 4.33 40.45 16.66
N THR A 252 4.93 39.99 15.57
CA THR A 252 5.98 40.73 14.87
C THR A 252 5.68 40.63 13.38
N GLU A 253 5.16 41.73 12.86
CA GLU A 253 5.12 42.06 11.44
C GLU A 253 6.56 42.14 10.91
N VAL A 254 6.83 41.51 9.77
CA VAL A 254 7.77 42.03 8.79
C VAL A 254 7.12 41.87 7.42
N THR A 255 6.68 43.01 6.89
CA THR A 255 6.41 43.32 5.47
C THR A 255 7.50 42.69 4.59
N GLY A 256 7.22 41.87 3.58
CA GLY A 256 6.44 42.17 2.39
C GLY A 256 7.40 42.57 1.26
N TYR A 257 7.59 41.70 0.26
CA TYR A 257 7.81 42.08 -1.16
C TYR A 257 7.51 40.87 -2.05
N CYS A 258 6.80 41.16 -3.13
CA CYS A 258 6.25 40.21 -4.09
C CYS A 258 6.88 40.47 -5.47
N PHE A 259 6.73 39.47 -6.35
CA PHE A 259 6.83 39.51 -7.82
C PHE A 259 8.18 39.32 -8.55
N LEU A 260 8.20 38.18 -9.28
CA LEU A 260 8.60 37.90 -10.67
C LEU A 260 9.84 38.58 -11.30
N GLU A 261 10.67 37.78 -11.96
CA GLU A 261 10.96 37.95 -13.40
C GLU A 261 11.57 36.67 -14.03
N PHE A 262 10.98 36.27 -15.15
CA PHE A 262 11.53 35.36 -16.15
C PHE A 262 12.79 35.96 -16.77
N LYS A 263 13.82 35.15 -17.03
CA LYS A 263 14.68 35.38 -18.20
C LYS A 263 15.19 34.07 -18.81
N LYS A 264 14.72 33.84 -20.04
CA LYS A 264 15.28 32.94 -21.05
C LYS A 264 16.76 33.28 -21.25
N ILE A 265 17.64 32.29 -21.30
CA ILE A 265 18.88 32.38 -22.07
C ILE A 265 19.00 31.11 -22.92
N ASN A 266 18.75 31.30 -24.21
CA ASN A 266 19.20 30.46 -25.31
C ASN A 266 20.54 31.05 -25.75
N LEU A 267 21.62 30.28 -25.84
CA LEU A 267 22.65 30.52 -26.87
C LEU A 267 23.61 29.33 -27.03
N LYS A 268 23.61 28.89 -28.29
CA LYS A 268 24.48 27.95 -28.99
C LYS A 268 25.97 28.11 -28.66
N LYS A 269 26.68 26.99 -28.71
CA LYS A 269 27.73 26.73 -29.71
C LYS A 269 27.69 25.26 -30.08
#